data_AF-A0A2W7MXG9-F1
#
_entry.id   AF-A0A2W7MXG9-F1
#
_cell.length_a   1.000
_cell.length_b   1.000
_cell.length_c   1.000
_cell.angle_alpha   90.00
_cell.angle_beta   90.00
_cell.angle_gamma   90.00
#
_symmetry.space_group_name_H-M   'P 1'
#
loop_
_entity.id
_entity.type
_entity.pdbx_description
1 polymer ?
#
loop_
_entity_poly.entity_id
_entity_poly.type
_entity_poly.pdbx_seq_one_letter_code
_entity_poly.pdbx_strand_id
1 'polypeptide(L)' 'MKVVAETLGVSRSNLHARLNGSAKPRRRYHKAQDAAVLPLITALVAARPTYG' A
#
# COMPACT_ATOMS: atom_id res chain seq x y z
N MET A 1 13.80 -8.62 -17.63
CA MET A 1 12.51 -8.01 -17.19
C MET A 1 11.24 -8.77 -17.61
N LYS A 2 11.27 -9.65 -18.63
CA LYS A 2 10.10 -10.49 -19.00
C LYS A 2 9.74 -11.52 -17.92
N VAL A 3 10.70 -12.37 -17.54
CA VAL A 3 10.51 -13.40 -16.50
C VAL A 3 10.01 -12.78 -15.18
N VAL A 4 10.63 -11.69 -14.73
CA VAL A 4 10.22 -10.99 -13.50
C VAL A 4 8.78 -10.47 -13.58
N ALA A 5 8.36 -9.93 -14.74
CA ALA A 5 7.01 -9.44 -14.93
C ALA A 5 5.98 -10.58 -14.92
N GLU A 6 6.32 -11.72 -15.54
CA GLU A 6 5.49 -12.94 -15.52
C GLU A 6 5.37 -13.53 -14.11
N THR A 7 6.48 -13.63 -13.38
CA THR A 7 6.49 -14.11 -11.98
C THR A 7 5.65 -13.23 -11.05
N LEU A 8 5.68 -11.91 -11.26
CA LEU A 8 4.93 -10.95 -10.45
C LEU A 8 3.50 -10.71 -10.95
N GLY A 9 3.09 -11.31 -12.08
CA GLY A 9 1.77 -11.09 -12.67
C GLY A 9 1.51 -9.64 -13.09
N VAL A 10 2.55 -8.89 -13.45
CA VAL A 10 2.45 -7.47 -13.86
C VAL A 10 2.89 -7.27 -15.31
N SER A 11 2.49 -6.17 -15.92
CA SER A 11 2.96 -5.84 -17.27
C SER A 11 4.45 -5.43 -17.27
N ARG A 12 5.16 -5.77 -18.36
CA ARG A 12 6.57 -5.36 -18.55
C ARG A 12 6.72 -3.84 -18.60
N SER A 13 5.75 -3.12 -19.18
CA SER A 13 5.76 -1.66 -19.26
C SER A 13 5.64 -1.01 -17.88
N ASN A 14 4.82 -1.58 -16.99
CA ASN A 14 4.73 -1.15 -15.60
C ASN A 14 6.08 -1.34 -14.88
N LEU A 15 6.73 -2.49 -15.07
CA LEU A 15 8.03 -2.76 -14.45
C LEU A 15 9.13 -1.82 -14.99
N HIS A 16 9.14 -1.53 -16.28
CA HIS A 16 10.07 -0.59 -16.91
C HIS A 16 9.85 0.86 -16.42
N ALA A 17 8.60 1.29 -16.29
CA ALA A 17 8.28 2.61 -15.76
C ALA A 17 8.72 2.77 -14.29
N ARG A 18 8.59 1.70 -13.49
CA ARG A 18 9.07 1.70 -12.09
C ARG A 18 10.59 1.70 -11.99
N LEU A 19 11.28 0.94 -12.85
CA LEU A 19 12.74 0.90 -12.89
C LEU A 19 13.33 2.26 -13.29
N ASN A 20 12.71 2.94 -14.26
CA ASN A 20 13.18 4.24 -14.74
C ASN A 20 12.66 5.43 -13.91
N GLY A 21 11.96 5.18 -12.81
CA GLY A 21 11.41 6.22 -11.93
C GLY A 21 10.28 7.06 -12.53
N SER A 22 9.76 6.71 -13.71
CA SER A 22 8.65 7.42 -14.36
C SER A 22 7.28 7.04 -13.81
N ALA A 23 7.18 5.94 -13.07
CA ALA A 23 5.97 5.56 -12.37
C ALA A 23 5.72 6.49 -11.16
N LYS A 24 4.45 6.80 -10.90
CA LYS A 24 4.03 7.60 -9.74
C LYS A 24 4.62 6.99 -8.44
N PRO A 25 5.38 7.76 -7.63
CA PRO A 25 5.90 7.27 -6.38
C PRO A 25 4.77 6.79 -5.46
N ARG A 26 4.97 5.63 -4.82
CA ARG A 26 4.07 5.17 -3.76
C ARG A 26 4.32 6.06 -2.55
N ARG A 27 3.41 7.00 -2.28
CA ARG A 27 3.42 7.78 -1.04
C ARG A 27 2.88 6.95 0.11
N ARG A 28 3.11 7.41 1.34
CA ARG A 28 2.44 6.85 2.53
C ARG A 28 0.94 6.85 2.29
N TYR A 29 0.28 5.77 2.69
CA TYR A 29 -1.17 5.69 2.63
C TYR A 29 -1.78 6.88 3.38
N HIS A 30 -2.65 7.61 2.71
CA HIS A 30 -3.35 8.77 3.26
C HIS A 30 -4.68 8.89 2.54
N LYS A 31 -5.80 8.66 3.25
CA LYS A 31 -7.13 9.04 2.77
C LYS A 31 -7.72 10.07 3.73
N ALA A 32 -8.35 11.10 3.18
CA ALA A 32 -9.00 12.14 4.00
C ALA A 32 -10.07 11.54 4.93
N GLN A 33 -10.74 10.49 4.46
CA GLN A 33 -11.76 9.74 5.20
C GLN A 33 -11.19 9.02 6.43
N ASP A 34 -9.89 8.73 6.47
CA ASP A 34 -9.26 8.07 7.62
C ASP A 34 -9.37 8.95 8.88
N ALA A 35 -9.48 10.27 8.75
CA ALA A 35 -9.66 11.16 9.90
C ALA A 35 -10.91 10.83 10.74
N ALA A 36 -11.97 10.34 10.09
CA ALA A 36 -13.20 9.91 10.78
C ALA A 36 -13.09 8.47 11.33
N VAL A 37 -12.34 7.60 10.67
CA VAL A 37 -12.28 6.16 10.97
C VAL A 37 -11.18 5.84 12.00
N LEU A 38 -10.05 6.56 11.98
CA LEU A 38 -8.91 6.32 12.87
C LEU A 38 -9.27 6.38 14.35
N PRO A 39 -10.06 7.37 14.85
CA PRO A 39 -10.46 7.40 16.26
C PRO A 39 -11.27 6.17 16.67
N LEU A 40 -12.17 5.70 15.78
CA LEU A 40 -13.03 4.54 16.03
C LEU A 40 -12.20 3.25 16.12
N ILE A 41 -11.29 3.03 15.18
CA ILE A 41 -10.38 1.88 15.20
C ILE A 41 -9.47 1.96 16.44
N THR A 42 -8.96 3.14 16.78
CA THR A 42 -8.08 3.33 17.95
C THR A 42 -8.80 2.98 19.24
N ALA A 43 -10.06 3.39 19.40
CA ALA A 43 -10.86 3.04 20.57
C ALA A 43 -11.06 1.51 20.69
N LEU A 44 -11.35 0.83 19.57
CA LEU A 44 -11.50 -0.62 19.53
C LEU A 44 -10.19 -1.36 19.87
N VAL A 45 -9.06 -0.90 19.31
CA VAL A 45 -7.74 -1.50 19.57
C VAL A 45 -7.32 -1.27 21.02
N ALA A 46 -7.51 -0.06 21.56
CA ALA A 46 -7.17 0.27 22.94
C ALA A 46 -8.02 -0.48 23.96
N ALA A 47 -9.28 -0.78 23.64
CA ALA A 47 -10.15 -1.59 24.49
C ALA A 47 -9.78 -3.08 24.50
N ARG A 48 -8.89 -3.53 23.61
CA ARG A 48 -8.51 -4.93 23.50
C ARG A 48 -7.33 -5.22 24.45
N PRO A 49 -7.48 -6.13 25.44
CA PRO A 49 -6.49 -6.31 26.51
C PRO A 49 -5.11 -6.77 26.03
N THR A 50 -5.02 -7.43 24.87
CA THR A 50 -3.81 -7.59 24.02
C THR A 50 -4.18 -8.48 22.83
N TYR A 51 -3.44 -8.36 21.71
CA TYR A 51 -3.22 -9.54 20.87
C TYR A 51 -2.18 -10.35 21.65
N GLY A 52 -2.61 -11.42 22.33
CA GLY A 52 -1.67 -12.45 22.73
C GLY A 52 -0.90 -12.97 21.52
#